data_AF-A0A0H3U8C4-F1
#
_entry.id   AF-A0A0H3U8C4-F1
#
_cell.length_a   1.000
_cell.length_b   1.000
_cell.length_c   1.000
_cell.angle_alpha   90.00
_cell.angle_beta   90.00
_cell.angle_gamma   90.00
#
_symmetry.space_group_name_H-M   'P 1'
#
loop_
_entity.id
_entity.type
_entity.pdbx_description
1 polymer ?
#
loop_
_entity_poly.entity_id
_entity_poly.type
_entity_poly.pdbx_seq_one_letter_code
_entity_poly.pdbx_strand_id
1 'polypeptide(L)'
;MTICTGKSTKRIDELQALTKEYVATLQLGATTPSYDLEKPIDATYPTEHITLSLIQETLPRFMGRIEQIPPSFSACKVDGKRAYELARKGKEVDLQPKVLVIDEIEIVRFDAEKMELVLRVVCSKGTYIRALARDIGQALGSGAHLTALCRTRVGEVRVEDCMRVEDFPEWLEKQTIEHN
;
A
#
# COMPACT_ATOMS: atom_id res chain seq x y z
N MET A 1 7.73 -6.21 9.44
CA MET A 1 7.21 -7.36 8.63
C MET A 1 6.95 -8.51 9.59
N THR A 2 5.87 -9.27 9.43
CA THR A 2 5.63 -10.45 10.29
C THR A 2 6.44 -11.63 9.76
N ILE A 3 7.25 -12.25 10.63
CA ILE A 3 8.01 -13.46 10.33
C ILE A 3 7.56 -14.54 11.31
N CYS A 4 7.19 -15.72 10.80
CA CYS A 4 6.82 -16.86 11.62
C CYS A 4 7.77 -18.03 11.34
N THR A 5 8.23 -18.70 12.41
CA THR A 5 9.12 -19.87 12.32
C THR A 5 8.53 -21.05 13.10
N GLY A 6 8.99 -22.27 12.82
CA GLY A 6 8.55 -23.49 13.50
C GLY A 6 7.04 -23.67 13.52
N LYS A 7 6.49 -24.04 14.69
CA LYS A 7 5.04 -24.24 14.88
C LYS A 7 4.21 -22.96 14.66
N SER A 8 4.81 -21.78 14.83
CA SER A 8 4.13 -20.49 14.64
C SER A 8 3.77 -20.22 13.19
N THR A 9 4.39 -20.90 12.21
CA THR A 9 4.02 -20.81 10.79
C THR A 9 2.55 -21.14 10.53
N LYS A 10 1.93 -21.99 11.38
CA LYS A 10 0.50 -22.33 11.30
C LYS A 10 -0.44 -21.15 11.57
N ARG A 11 0.07 -20.06 12.16
CA ARG A 11 -0.71 -18.86 12.53
C ARG A 11 -0.56 -17.71 11.53
N ILE A 12 0.19 -17.90 10.44
CA ILE A 12 0.50 -16.81 9.51
C ILE A 12 -0.77 -16.22 8.88
N ASP A 13 -1.76 -17.05 8.57
CA ASP A 13 -3.01 -16.61 7.95
C ASP A 13 -3.83 -15.73 8.90
N GLU A 14 -3.86 -16.06 10.19
CA GLU A 14 -4.51 -15.27 11.23
C GLU A 14 -3.85 -13.89 11.36
N LEU A 15 -2.52 -13.86 11.44
CA LEU A 15 -1.75 -12.61 11.56
C LEU A 15 -1.88 -11.74 10.30
N GLN A 16 -1.90 -12.37 9.12
CA GLN A 16 -2.15 -11.69 7.85
C GLN A 16 -3.61 -11.24 7.67
N ALA A 17 -4.54 -11.69 8.51
CA ALA A 17 -5.92 -11.25 8.47
C ALA A 17 -6.19 -9.97 9.28
N LEU A 18 -5.30 -9.62 10.22
CA LEU A 18 -5.44 -8.44 11.10
C LEU A 18 -5.58 -7.13 10.32
N THR A 19 -6.03 -6.05 10.96
CA THR A 19 -6.01 -4.72 10.34
C THR A 19 -4.58 -4.23 10.13
N LYS A 20 -4.38 -3.34 9.16
CA LYS A 20 -3.07 -2.73 8.88
C LYS A 20 -3.22 -1.22 8.90
N GLU A 21 -2.18 -0.56 9.39
CA GLU A 21 -2.02 0.89 9.25
C GLU A 21 -0.83 1.20 8.36
N TYR A 22 -1.01 2.18 7.48
CA TYR A 22 0.02 2.68 6.58
C TYR A 22 0.13 4.19 6.68
N VAL A 23 1.34 4.69 6.54
CA VAL A 23 1.62 6.08 6.14
C VAL A 23 2.11 6.04 4.71
N ALA A 24 1.38 6.72 3.82
CA ALA A 24 1.60 6.72 2.38
C ALA A 24 1.81 8.15 1.88
N THR A 25 2.90 8.36 1.14
CA THR A 25 3.16 9.61 0.44
C THR A 25 2.81 9.43 -1.03
N LEU A 26 1.92 10.27 -1.53
CA LEU A 26 1.42 10.30 -2.89
C LEU A 26 1.98 11.55 -3.58
N GLN A 27 2.55 11.37 -4.77
CA GLN A 27 2.78 12.47 -5.70
C GLN A 27 1.53 12.63 -6.56
N LEU A 28 0.89 13.79 -6.50
CA LEU A 28 -0.24 14.15 -7.36
C LEU A 28 0.28 14.79 -8.66
N GLY A 29 -0.47 14.63 -9.75
CA GLY A 29 -0.14 15.17 -11.07
C GLY A 29 0.61 14.20 -12.00
N ALA A 30 0.91 12.98 -11.56
CA ALA A 30 1.63 12.01 -12.40
C ALA A 30 1.29 10.56 -12.03
N THR A 31 1.36 9.67 -13.01
CA THR A 31 1.24 8.22 -12.83
C THR A 31 2.52 7.50 -13.22
N THR A 32 2.63 6.26 -12.76
CA THR A 32 3.60 5.29 -13.26
C THR A 32 2.86 3.98 -13.55
N PRO A 33 3.39 3.09 -14.40
CA PRO A 33 2.72 1.81 -14.70
C PRO A 33 2.49 0.92 -13.47
N SER A 34 3.30 1.07 -12.43
CA SER A 34 3.20 0.32 -11.17
C SER A 34 2.53 1.10 -10.04
N TYR A 35 2.20 2.38 -10.25
CA TYR A 35 1.67 3.32 -9.24
C TYR A 35 2.58 3.47 -8.00
N ASP A 36 3.87 3.26 -8.21
CA ASP A 36 4.98 3.48 -7.28
C ASP A 36 6.24 3.87 -8.07
N LEU A 37 7.38 3.98 -7.39
CA LEU A 37 8.67 4.34 -8.01
C LEU A 37 9.41 3.18 -8.70
N GLU A 38 8.82 1.98 -8.84
CA GLU A 38 9.47 0.85 -9.56
C GLU A 38 9.62 1.16 -11.06
N LYS A 39 8.77 2.03 -11.61
CA LYS A 39 8.75 2.41 -13.03
C LYS A 39 8.79 3.93 -13.20
N PRO A 40 9.34 4.44 -14.32
CA PRO A 40 9.31 5.86 -14.60
C PRO A 40 7.87 6.36 -14.79
N ILE A 41 7.72 7.68 -14.71
CA ILE A 41 6.45 8.37 -15.01
C ILE A 41 6.03 8.05 -16.44
N ASP A 42 4.77 7.64 -16.61
CA ASP A 42 4.16 7.35 -17.92
C ASP A 42 3.20 8.44 -18.39
N ALA A 43 2.62 9.22 -17.47
CA ALA A 43 1.77 10.35 -17.79
C ALA A 43 1.81 11.44 -16.71
N THR A 44 1.58 12.68 -17.14
CA THR A 44 1.43 13.86 -16.28
C THR A 44 0.06 14.52 -16.52
N TYR A 45 -0.43 15.23 -15.51
CA TYR A 45 -1.78 15.76 -15.45
C TYR A 45 -1.78 17.15 -14.80
N PRO A 46 -2.74 18.03 -15.15
CA PRO A 46 -2.93 19.30 -14.46
C PRO A 46 -3.14 19.11 -12.95
N THR A 47 -2.68 20.08 -12.16
CA THR A 47 -2.74 20.06 -10.69
C THR A 47 -3.21 21.39 -10.10
N GLU A 48 -3.38 22.43 -10.91
CA GLU A 48 -3.70 23.79 -10.49
C GLU A 48 -5.04 23.88 -9.75
N HIS A 49 -5.95 22.96 -10.04
CA HIS A 49 -7.26 22.86 -9.38
C HIS A 49 -7.24 22.10 -8.05
N ILE A 50 -6.15 21.40 -7.72
CA ILE A 50 -6.08 20.55 -6.55
C ILE A 50 -5.74 21.39 -5.32
N THR A 51 -6.72 21.53 -4.44
CA THR A 51 -6.59 22.26 -3.17
C THR A 51 -6.77 21.30 -1.99
N LEU A 52 -6.35 21.75 -0.80
CA LEU A 52 -6.61 20.99 0.43
C LEU A 52 -8.11 20.75 0.65
N SER A 53 -8.97 21.73 0.34
CA SER A 53 -10.43 21.58 0.44
C SER A 53 -10.93 20.47 -0.47
N LEU A 54 -10.48 20.46 -1.73
CA LEU A 54 -10.86 19.42 -2.69
C LEU A 54 -10.43 18.03 -2.21
N ILE A 55 -9.23 17.91 -1.64
CA ILE A 55 -8.74 16.64 -1.07
C ILE A 55 -9.65 16.22 0.10
N GLN A 56 -9.95 17.12 1.03
CA GLN A 56 -10.81 16.85 2.17
C GLN A 56 -12.23 16.42 1.77
N GLU A 57 -12.78 17.00 0.71
CA GLU A 57 -14.09 16.63 0.15
C GLU A 57 -14.05 15.28 -0.61
N THR A 58 -12.89 14.90 -1.13
CA THR A 58 -12.72 13.71 -1.97
C THR A 58 -12.48 12.43 -1.17
N LEU A 59 -11.64 12.51 -0.13
CA LEU A 59 -11.22 11.34 0.66
C LEU A 59 -12.37 10.53 1.31
N PRO A 60 -13.50 11.13 1.77
CA PRO A 60 -14.59 10.38 2.37
C PRO A 60 -15.18 9.28 1.46
N ARG A 61 -15.05 9.41 0.14
CA ARG A 61 -15.51 8.40 -0.85
C ARG A 61 -14.76 7.08 -0.77
N PHE A 62 -13.58 7.09 -0.17
CA PHE A 62 -12.72 5.92 -0.04
C PHE A 62 -12.83 5.23 1.33
N MET A 63 -13.59 5.81 2.26
CA MET A 63 -13.82 5.21 3.58
C MET A 63 -14.99 4.21 3.54
N GLY A 64 -14.92 3.20 4.40
CA GLY A 64 -15.89 2.12 4.46
C GLY A 64 -15.65 1.04 3.41
N ARG A 65 -16.74 0.44 2.93
CA ARG A 65 -16.68 -0.65 1.94
C ARG A 65 -16.44 -0.07 0.55
N ILE A 66 -15.34 -0.47 -0.07
CA ILE A 66 -14.98 -0.05 -1.43
C ILE A 66 -14.66 -1.24 -2.32
N GLU A 67 -14.79 -1.04 -3.62
CA GLU A 67 -14.30 -1.97 -4.64
C GLU A 67 -13.00 -1.43 -5.22
N GLN A 68 -11.97 -2.27 -5.23
CA GLN A 68 -10.68 -1.91 -5.78
C GLN A 68 -10.23 -2.94 -6.80
N ILE A 69 -9.87 -2.48 -7.99
CA ILE A 69 -9.13 -3.28 -8.95
C ILE A 69 -7.67 -3.30 -8.52
N PRO A 70 -7.10 -4.47 -8.17
CA PRO A 70 -5.68 -4.57 -7.81
C PRO A 70 -4.78 -4.04 -8.93
N PRO A 71 -3.56 -3.57 -8.62
CA PRO A 71 -2.62 -3.15 -9.65
C PRO A 71 -2.15 -4.36 -10.48
N SER A 72 -1.87 -4.16 -11.77
CA SER A 72 -1.34 -5.20 -12.66
C SER A 72 -0.03 -5.80 -12.14
N PHE A 73 0.79 -4.99 -11.47
CA PHE A 73 1.99 -5.43 -10.74
C PHE A 73 1.65 -5.95 -9.34
N SER A 74 0.81 -6.97 -9.24
CA SER A 74 0.42 -7.61 -7.97
C SER A 74 0.63 -9.12 -7.99
N ALA A 75 0.62 -9.72 -6.80
CA ALA A 75 0.65 -11.17 -6.64
C ALA A 75 -0.72 -11.84 -6.90
N CYS A 76 -1.75 -11.12 -7.36
CA CYS A 76 -3.01 -11.75 -7.75
C CYS A 76 -2.77 -12.82 -8.83
N LYS A 77 -3.52 -13.93 -8.80
CA LYS A 77 -3.47 -14.93 -9.86
C LYS A 77 -4.55 -14.66 -10.90
N VAL A 78 -4.18 -14.71 -12.17
CA VAL A 78 -5.07 -14.69 -13.34
C VAL A 78 -4.74 -15.93 -14.17
N ASP A 79 -5.72 -16.80 -14.38
CA ASP A 79 -5.57 -18.10 -15.07
C ASP A 79 -4.38 -18.93 -14.55
N GLY A 80 -4.22 -18.96 -13.22
CA GLY A 80 -3.15 -19.70 -12.54
C GLY A 80 -1.77 -19.03 -12.53
N LYS A 81 -1.56 -17.94 -13.29
CA LYS A 81 -0.29 -17.18 -13.34
C LYS A 81 -0.38 -15.91 -12.50
N ARG A 82 0.75 -15.44 -11.95
CA ARG A 82 0.75 -14.19 -11.16
C ARG A 82 0.65 -12.98 -12.09
N ALA A 83 -0.16 -12.00 -11.73
CA ALA A 83 -0.42 -10.79 -12.51
C ALA A 83 0.88 -10.04 -12.85
N TYR A 84 1.82 -9.90 -11.91
CA TYR A 84 3.10 -9.25 -12.17
C TYR A 84 3.95 -9.97 -13.23
N GLU A 85 3.83 -11.29 -13.38
CA GLU A 85 4.58 -12.06 -14.40
C GLU A 85 4.04 -11.78 -15.81
N LEU A 86 2.73 -11.55 -15.92
CA LEU A 86 2.07 -11.20 -17.17
C LEU A 86 2.35 -9.72 -17.53
N ALA A 87 2.23 -8.82 -16.56
CA ALA A 87 2.50 -7.39 -16.74
C ALA A 87 3.96 -7.13 -17.18
N ARG A 88 4.94 -7.83 -16.59
CA ARG A 88 6.35 -7.74 -17.00
C ARG A 88 6.61 -8.24 -18.42
N LYS A 89 5.71 -9.06 -18.98
CA LYS A 89 5.74 -9.54 -20.36
C LYS A 89 4.92 -8.64 -21.31
N GLY A 90 4.45 -7.49 -20.84
CA GLY A 90 3.65 -6.55 -21.62
C GLY A 90 2.24 -7.07 -21.95
N LYS A 91 1.76 -8.12 -21.26
CA LYS A 91 0.41 -8.63 -21.47
C LYS A 91 -0.58 -7.88 -20.59
N GLU A 92 -1.73 -7.53 -21.16
CA GLU A 92 -2.86 -7.04 -20.37
C GLU A 92 -3.29 -8.10 -19.35
N VAL A 93 -3.60 -7.62 -18.15
CA VAL A 93 -4.04 -8.46 -17.03
C VAL A 93 -5.45 -8.02 -16.67
N ASP A 94 -6.43 -8.88 -16.98
CA ASP A 94 -7.81 -8.64 -16.55
C ASP A 94 -7.95 -9.01 -15.06
N LEU A 95 -8.03 -7.98 -14.21
CA LEU A 95 -8.14 -8.11 -12.77
C LEU A 95 -9.53 -7.77 -12.30
N GLN A 96 -10.18 -8.75 -11.65
CA GLN A 96 -11.51 -8.56 -11.09
C GLN A 96 -11.45 -7.66 -9.84
N PRO A 97 -12.41 -6.73 -9.65
CA PRO A 97 -12.52 -5.93 -8.45
C PRO A 97 -12.62 -6.78 -7.20
N LYS A 98 -12.03 -6.30 -6.10
CA LYS A 98 -12.15 -6.90 -4.77
C LYS A 98 -12.84 -5.94 -3.83
N VAL A 99 -13.82 -6.44 -3.11
CA VAL A 99 -14.45 -5.72 -2.00
C VAL A 99 -13.50 -5.73 -0.81
N LEU A 100 -13.21 -4.55 -0.29
CA LEU A 100 -12.38 -4.36 0.88
C LEU A 100 -12.91 -3.22 1.73
N VAL A 101 -12.35 -3.06 2.93
CA VAL A 101 -12.73 -2.02 3.87
C VAL A 101 -11.53 -1.14 4.18
N ILE A 102 -11.74 0.17 4.10
CA ILE A 102 -10.86 1.18 4.69
C ILE A 102 -11.58 1.76 5.90
N ASP A 103 -11.03 1.53 7.08
CA ASP A 103 -11.63 1.94 8.34
C ASP A 103 -11.40 3.43 8.58
N GLU A 104 -10.21 3.94 8.27
CA GLU A 104 -9.81 5.33 8.50
C GLU A 104 -8.89 5.83 7.37
N ILE A 105 -9.08 7.09 6.96
CA ILE A 105 -8.15 7.85 6.12
C ILE A 105 -8.01 9.24 6.69
N GLU A 106 -6.76 9.66 6.96
CA GLU A 106 -6.46 10.98 7.49
C GLU A 106 -5.36 11.65 6.68
N ILE A 107 -5.50 12.97 6.49
CA ILE A 107 -4.44 13.79 5.92
C ILE A 107 -3.42 14.08 7.02
N VAL A 108 -2.20 13.57 6.84
CA VAL A 108 -1.06 13.88 7.73
C VAL A 108 -0.40 15.19 7.30
N ARG A 109 -0.25 15.39 5.98
CA ARG A 109 0.34 16.61 5.39
C ARG A 109 -0.09 16.74 3.94
N PHE A 110 -0.27 17.98 3.48
CA PHE A 110 -0.34 18.31 2.06
C PHE A 110 0.62 19.47 1.77
N ASP A 111 1.52 19.26 0.81
CA ASP A 111 2.42 20.28 0.29
C ASP A 111 1.92 20.69 -1.10
N ALA A 112 1.34 21.89 -1.18
CA ALA A 112 0.71 22.41 -2.40
C ALA A 112 1.74 22.82 -3.46
N GLU A 113 2.96 23.19 -3.08
CA GLU A 113 4.00 23.58 -4.03
C GLU A 113 4.55 22.35 -4.77
N LYS A 114 4.71 21.25 -4.04
CA LYS A 114 5.20 19.98 -4.60
C LYS A 114 4.10 19.04 -5.05
N MET A 115 2.84 19.37 -4.78
CA MET A 115 1.69 18.50 -5.01
C MET A 115 1.85 17.12 -4.34
N GLU A 116 2.35 17.12 -3.11
CA GLU A 116 2.64 15.92 -2.34
C GLU A 116 1.64 15.76 -1.18
N LEU A 117 0.96 14.62 -1.13
CA LEU A 117 -0.06 14.31 -0.14
C LEU A 117 0.38 13.11 0.72
N VAL A 118 0.45 13.30 2.04
CA VAL A 118 0.74 12.24 3.00
C VAL A 118 -0.54 11.84 3.70
N LEU A 119 -0.89 10.56 3.63
CA LEU A 119 -2.08 9.97 4.24
C LEU A 119 -1.71 8.92 5.28
N ARG A 120 -2.46 8.90 6.38
CA ARG A 120 -2.55 7.73 7.28
C ARG A 120 -3.79 6.93 6.89
N VAL A 121 -3.64 5.64 6.68
CA VAL A 121 -4.71 4.75 6.21
C VAL A 121 -4.77 3.50 7.09
N VAL A 122 -5.93 3.23 7.68
CA VAL A 122 -6.23 1.96 8.37
C VAL A 122 -7.15 1.14 7.49
N CYS A 123 -6.75 -0.09 7.20
CA CYS A 123 -7.50 -0.91 6.26
C CYS A 123 -7.42 -2.40 6.56
N SER A 124 -8.39 -3.10 5.99
CA SER A 124 -8.48 -4.56 5.99
C SER A 124 -7.39 -5.23 5.15
N LYS A 125 -7.25 -6.55 5.30
CA LYS A 125 -6.31 -7.35 4.52
C LYS A 125 -6.60 -7.24 3.01
N GLY A 126 -5.54 -7.18 2.21
CA GLY A 126 -5.66 -7.22 0.75
C GLY A 126 -5.89 -5.85 0.08
N THR A 127 -5.99 -4.77 0.85
CA THR A 127 -5.96 -3.40 0.34
C THR A 127 -4.63 -3.09 -0.35
N TYR A 128 -4.69 -2.61 -1.58
CA TYR A 128 -3.53 -2.14 -2.31
C TYR A 128 -3.44 -0.63 -2.19
N ILE A 129 -2.53 -0.13 -1.36
CA ILE A 129 -2.31 1.32 -1.19
C ILE A 129 -1.89 1.99 -2.51
N ARG A 130 -1.24 1.26 -3.41
CA ARG A 130 -0.93 1.72 -4.78
C ARG A 130 -2.16 1.95 -5.64
N ALA A 131 -3.14 1.05 -5.58
CA ALA A 131 -4.41 1.26 -6.27
C ALA A 131 -5.22 2.38 -5.60
N LEU A 132 -5.16 2.51 -4.27
CA LEU A 132 -5.77 3.65 -3.58
C LEU A 132 -5.16 4.99 -4.05
N ALA A 133 -3.84 5.05 -4.25
CA ALA A 133 -3.18 6.23 -4.81
C ALA A 133 -3.70 6.56 -6.22
N ARG A 134 -3.75 5.56 -7.12
CA ARG A 134 -4.36 5.70 -8.46
C ARG A 134 -5.77 6.27 -8.37
N ASP A 135 -6.62 5.63 -7.57
CA ASP A 135 -8.05 5.93 -7.52
C ASP A 135 -8.30 7.33 -6.91
N ILE A 136 -7.50 7.74 -5.90
CA ILE A 136 -7.52 9.11 -5.36
C ILE A 136 -7.09 10.12 -6.42
N GLY A 137 -6.00 9.86 -7.15
CA GLY A 137 -5.54 10.75 -8.23
C GLY A 137 -6.62 10.97 -9.29
N GLN A 138 -7.28 9.89 -9.72
CA GLN A 138 -8.38 9.95 -10.68
C GLN A 138 -9.59 10.73 -10.12
N ALA A 139 -9.96 10.51 -8.86
CA ALA A 139 -11.07 11.21 -8.23
C ALA A 139 -10.81 12.72 -8.05
N LEU A 140 -9.55 13.12 -7.92
CA LEU A 140 -9.10 14.51 -7.94
C LEU A 140 -9.04 15.11 -9.35
N GLY A 141 -9.42 14.36 -10.39
CA GLY A 141 -9.36 14.81 -11.78
C GLY A 141 -7.93 14.93 -12.33
N SER A 142 -7.01 14.12 -11.82
CA SER A 142 -5.58 14.13 -12.17
C SER A 142 -5.02 12.69 -12.16
N GLY A 143 -3.73 12.55 -11.87
CA GLY A 143 -3.06 11.27 -11.63
C GLY A 143 -2.31 11.25 -10.31
N ALA A 144 -2.04 10.07 -9.76
CA ALA A 144 -1.16 9.94 -8.60
C ALA A 144 -0.46 8.59 -8.55
N HIS A 145 0.69 8.57 -7.87
CA HIS A 145 1.45 7.36 -7.56
C HIS A 145 2.14 7.49 -6.19
N LEU A 146 2.55 6.37 -5.59
CA LEU A 146 3.28 6.38 -4.32
C LEU A 146 4.75 6.77 -4.52
N THR A 147 5.22 7.69 -3.69
CA THR A 147 6.66 8.01 -3.56
C THR A 147 7.27 7.42 -2.30
N ALA A 148 6.47 7.19 -1.25
CA ALA A 148 6.89 6.49 -0.05
C ALA A 148 5.71 5.70 0.56
N LEU A 149 6.03 4.58 1.20
CA LEU A 149 5.04 3.76 1.90
C LEU A 149 5.67 3.07 3.09
N CYS A 150 5.12 3.30 4.28
CA CYS A 150 5.48 2.58 5.49
C CYS A 150 4.24 1.91 6.07
N ARG A 151 4.35 0.62 6.42
CA ARG A 151 3.33 -0.06 7.22
C ARG A 151 3.69 0.12 8.69
N THR A 152 3.00 1.02 9.38
CA THR A 152 3.27 1.41 10.76
C THR A 152 2.66 0.43 11.77
N ARG A 153 1.63 -0.33 11.40
CA ARG A 153 0.98 -1.30 12.32
C ARG A 153 0.41 -2.53 11.63
N VAL A 154 0.42 -3.68 12.31
CA VAL A 154 -0.33 -4.89 11.97
C VAL A 154 -1.03 -5.42 13.24
N GLY A 155 -2.35 -5.33 13.29
CA GLY A 155 -3.11 -5.58 14.53
C GLY A 155 -2.62 -4.66 15.64
N GLU A 156 -2.12 -5.24 16.73
CA GLU A 156 -1.58 -4.49 17.89
C GLU A 156 -0.08 -4.18 17.78
N VAL A 157 0.65 -4.81 16.85
CA VAL A 157 2.11 -4.66 16.73
C VAL A 157 2.43 -3.43 15.89
N ARG A 158 3.18 -2.47 16.46
CA ARG A 158 3.62 -1.27 15.77
C ARG A 158 5.02 -1.42 15.21
N VAL A 159 5.40 -0.53 14.29
CA VAL A 159 6.74 -0.53 13.68
C VAL A 159 7.82 -0.19 14.69
N GLU A 160 7.49 0.61 15.71
CA GLU A 160 8.40 0.96 16.81
C GLU A 160 8.72 -0.24 17.71
N ASP A 161 7.83 -1.23 17.76
CA ASP A 161 8.04 -2.50 18.49
C ASP A 161 8.85 -3.52 17.68
N CYS A 162 9.13 -3.22 16.40
CA CYS A 162 9.79 -4.15 15.50
C CYS A 162 11.31 -4.05 15.60
N MET A 163 11.96 -5.22 15.56
CA MET A 163 13.40 -5.32 15.35
C MET A 163 13.76 -4.94 13.91
N ARG A 164 14.82 -4.17 13.74
CA ARG A 164 15.42 -3.94 12.42
C ARG A 164 16.20 -5.17 12.00
N VAL A 165 16.17 -5.49 10.71
CA VAL A 165 16.84 -6.71 10.21
C VAL A 165 18.35 -6.65 10.46
N GLU A 166 18.94 -5.46 10.42
CA GLU A 166 20.36 -5.22 10.69
C GLU A 166 20.76 -5.60 12.13
N ASP A 167 19.83 -5.51 13.09
CA ASP A 167 20.07 -5.81 14.50
C ASP A 167 19.90 -7.33 14.80
N PHE A 168 19.34 -8.09 13.84
CA PHE A 168 19.02 -9.51 14.03
C PHE A 168 20.24 -10.39 14.32
N PRO A 169 21.40 -10.26 13.65
CA PRO A 169 22.57 -11.07 13.95
C PRO A 169 23.05 -10.92 15.40
N GLU A 170 23.15 -9.68 15.90
CA GLU A 170 23.56 -9.41 17.28
C GLU A 170 22.53 -9.94 18.29
N TRP A 171 21.24 -9.80 17.98
CA TRP A 171 20.18 -10.37 18.82
C TRP A 171 20.27 -11.90 18.89
N LEU A 172 20.56 -12.56 17.76
CA LEU A 172 20.65 -14.01 17.66
C LEU A 172 21.80 -14.59 18.48
N GLU A 173 22.97 -13.94 18.46
CA GLU A 173 24.14 -14.35 19.27
C GLU A 173 23.86 -14.36 20.78
N LYS A 174 22.91 -13.54 21.23
CA LYS A 174 22.50 -13.46 22.65
C LYS A 174 21.45 -14.51 23.03
N GLN A 175 20.91 -15.28 22.08
CA GLN A 175 19.91 -16.30 22.36
C GLN A 175 20.57 -17.64 22.67
N THR A 176 20.02 -18.38 23.64
CA THR A 176 20.35 -19.79 23.82
C THR A 176 19.63 -20.59 22.74
N ILE A 177 20.37 -21.17 21.80
CA ILE A 177 19.81 -22.03 20.75
C ILE A 177 19.83 -23.47 21.28
N GLU A 178 18.66 -24.05 21.51
CA GLU A 178 18.54 -25.47 21.81
C GLU A 178 18.93 -26.29 20.58
N HIS A 179 19.96 -27.13 20.72
CA HIS A 179 20.30 -28.13 19.72
C HIS A 179 19.46 -29.39 19.95
N ASN A 180 18.52 -29.65 19.05
CA ASN A 180 17.83 -30.95 18.97
C ASN A 180 18.65 -31.95 18.18
#